data_AF-A0A497PUW1-F1
#
_entry.id   AF-A0A497PUW1-F1
#
_cell.length_a   1.000
_cell.length_b   1.000
_cell.length_c   1.000
_cell.angle_alpha   90.00
_cell.angle_beta   90.00
_cell.angle_gamma   90.00
#
_symmetry.space_group_name_H-M   'P 1'
#
loop_
_entity.id
_entity.type
_entity.pdbx_description
1 polymer ?
#
loop_
_entity_poly.entity_id
_entity_poly.type
_entity_poly.pdbx_seq_one_letter_code
_entity_poly.pdbx_strand_id
1 'polypeptide(L)'
;MFGDPDLQKLAVESRQRLVQEFAETYADLRERVKRVPDAEAQRISETYSCPLEIAMVAYIISMDSIMSEREAVALMASELERRSEVGEAVPNLPGNVMEFALLEGRWLSHLYGQFNRTIEKQVRNLANEEGSFSSDDVGVERALSIIAARTKLAETAILPVVDEWLKDHVKSTSSDVLTAFGLAVTRWNPNTLNGRLLHIQRRNQALFRMLRQALTKASDSFTIDASIARIDQLISELEQPPEDMTPRAVSHLLLHIVPRQTSGRGDKSQYVSVGTASTRGNKAEPDMSSPFDFLERDVKLAKRRKGDERESYLKERIARVIKVLKYEDHTVIDCIEMCLKELQDRFDLQDILLDNILNSNKDLIREAPAAERDLMAVNMVYEFITKSIYGEEDTAE
;
A
#
# COMPACT_ATOMS: atom_id res chain seq x y z
N MET A 1 19.38 -27.41 -10.40
CA MET A 1 18.61 -26.53 -9.49
C MET A 1 19.42 -26.38 -8.19
N PHE A 2 20.50 -25.59 -8.20
CA PHE A 2 21.27 -25.30 -6.98
C PHE A 2 20.61 -24.10 -6.30
N GLY A 3 19.58 -24.37 -5.49
CA GLY A 3 19.04 -23.37 -4.57
C GLY A 3 20.09 -23.11 -3.49
N ASP A 4 20.33 -21.83 -3.21
CA ASP A 4 21.10 -21.45 -2.03
C ASP A 4 20.44 -22.10 -0.80
N PRO A 5 21.14 -22.99 -0.06
CA PRO A 5 20.57 -23.73 1.06
C PRO A 5 20.00 -22.79 2.14
N ASP A 6 20.54 -21.58 2.26
CA ASP A 6 20.01 -20.57 3.17
C ASP A 6 18.67 -20.01 2.69
N LEU A 7 18.49 -19.79 1.38
CA LEU A 7 17.20 -19.40 0.80
C LEU A 7 16.16 -20.51 0.98
N GLN A 8 16.54 -21.78 0.79
CA GLN A 8 15.64 -22.91 1.00
C GLN A 8 15.19 -22.99 2.47
N LYS A 9 16.11 -22.82 3.42
CA LYS A 9 15.77 -22.80 4.84
C LYS A 9 14.81 -21.66 5.18
N LEU A 10 15.08 -20.44 4.71
CA LEU A 10 14.22 -19.28 4.92
C LEU A 10 12.82 -19.47 4.28
N ALA A 11 12.75 -20.07 3.10
CA ALA A 11 11.49 -20.39 2.45
C ALA A 11 10.68 -21.43 3.24
N VAL A 12 11.35 -22.46 3.80
CA VAL A 12 10.70 -23.45 4.67
C VAL A 12 10.17 -22.80 5.95
N GLU A 13 10.97 -21.95 6.60
CA GLU A 13 10.53 -21.22 7.80
C GLU A 13 9.35 -20.28 7.49
N SER A 14 9.37 -19.60 6.34
CA SER A 14 8.25 -18.79 5.88
C SER A 14 6.99 -19.61 5.66
N ARG A 15 7.10 -20.76 4.98
CA ARG A 15 5.97 -21.69 4.78
C ARG A 15 5.40 -22.20 6.10
N GLN A 16 6.24 -22.56 7.06
CA GLN A 16 5.78 -23.00 8.38
C GLN A 16 4.99 -21.92 9.12
N ARG A 17 5.47 -20.67 9.07
CA ARG A 17 4.73 -19.53 9.65
C ARG A 17 3.39 -19.31 8.96
N LEU A 18 3.34 -19.40 7.63
CA LEU A 18 2.11 -19.27 6.86
C LEU A 18 1.09 -20.33 7.27
N VAL A 19 1.49 -21.60 7.37
CA VAL A 19 0.60 -22.70 7.78
C VAL A 19 0.04 -22.46 9.18
N GLN A 20 0.88 -21.99 10.12
CA GLN A 20 0.43 -21.67 11.47
C GLN A 20 -0.56 -20.50 11.47
N GLU A 21 -0.25 -19.40 10.79
CA GLU A 21 -1.13 -18.24 10.65
C GLU A 21 -2.48 -18.65 10.05
N PHE A 22 -2.47 -19.54 9.06
CA PHE A 22 -3.68 -20.00 8.38
C PHE A 22 -4.55 -20.89 9.27
N ALA A 23 -3.94 -21.76 10.06
CA ALA A 23 -4.66 -22.58 11.02
C ALA A 23 -5.32 -21.72 12.11
N GLU A 24 -4.59 -20.71 12.63
CA GLU A 24 -5.10 -19.77 13.63
C GLU A 24 -6.25 -18.92 13.06
N THR A 25 -6.05 -18.31 11.89
CA THR A 25 -7.05 -17.45 11.23
C THR A 25 -8.32 -18.23 10.88
N TYR A 26 -8.18 -19.45 10.35
CA TYR A 26 -9.33 -20.30 10.05
C TYR A 26 -10.11 -20.67 11.32
N ALA A 27 -9.41 -21.05 12.40
CA ALA A 27 -10.05 -21.40 13.66
C ALA A 27 -10.79 -20.20 14.27
N ASP A 28 -10.19 -19.01 14.23
CA ASP A 28 -10.82 -17.77 14.69
C ASP A 28 -12.08 -17.44 13.88
N LEU A 29 -11.98 -17.41 12.54
CA LEU A 29 -13.13 -17.15 11.67
C LEU A 29 -14.26 -18.15 11.93
N ARG A 30 -13.95 -19.45 12.02
CA ARG A 30 -14.95 -20.50 12.26
C ARG A 30 -15.69 -20.33 13.60
N GLU A 31 -15.01 -19.87 14.64
CA GLU A 31 -15.65 -19.60 15.93
C GLU A 31 -16.46 -18.30 15.92
N ARG A 32 -15.96 -17.26 15.25
CA ARG A 32 -16.61 -15.95 15.19
C ARG A 32 -17.85 -15.95 14.32
N VAL A 33 -17.89 -16.74 13.24
CA VAL A 33 -19.07 -16.91 12.38
C VAL A 33 -20.28 -17.34 13.20
N LYS A 34 -20.12 -18.24 14.17
CA LYS A 34 -21.22 -18.69 15.06
C LYS A 34 -21.84 -17.58 15.91
N ARG A 35 -21.17 -16.43 16.03
CA ARG A 35 -21.58 -15.28 16.85
C ARG A 35 -22.04 -14.09 16.01
N VAL A 36 -22.06 -14.24 14.68
CA VAL A 36 -22.55 -13.17 13.79
C VAL A 36 -24.06 -13.00 14.01
N PRO A 37 -24.56 -11.77 14.23
CA PRO A 37 -25.98 -11.53 14.33
C PRO A 37 -26.71 -11.86 13.03
N ASP A 38 -27.75 -12.70 13.12
CA ASP A 38 -28.54 -13.15 11.95
C ASP A 38 -29.10 -11.97 11.14
N ALA A 39 -29.53 -10.91 11.81
CA ALA A 39 -30.08 -9.71 11.17
C ALA A 39 -29.06 -8.99 10.27
N GLU A 40 -27.80 -8.91 10.70
CA GLU A 40 -26.74 -8.28 9.90
C GLU A 40 -26.34 -9.17 8.72
N ALA A 41 -26.23 -10.48 8.95
CA ALA A 41 -25.94 -11.44 7.89
C ALA A 41 -27.05 -11.45 6.81
N GLN A 42 -28.32 -11.42 7.22
CA GLN A 42 -29.45 -11.30 6.30
C GLN A 42 -29.42 -9.98 5.53
N ARG A 43 -29.16 -8.84 6.19
CA ARG A 43 -29.04 -7.55 5.51
C ARG A 43 -27.99 -7.60 4.39
N ILE A 44 -26.81 -8.14 4.67
CA ILE A 44 -25.71 -8.26 3.69
C ILE A 44 -26.10 -9.21 2.55
N SER A 45 -26.66 -10.39 2.90
CA SER A 45 -27.11 -11.40 1.95
C SER A 45 -28.13 -10.83 0.96
N GLU A 46 -29.13 -10.09 1.45
CA GLU A 46 -30.14 -9.45 0.62
C GLU A 46 -29.55 -8.30 -0.22
N THR A 47 -28.72 -7.44 0.39
CA THR A 47 -28.14 -6.28 -0.27
C THR A 47 -27.25 -6.67 -1.45
N TYR A 48 -26.44 -7.71 -1.29
CA TYR A 48 -25.46 -8.14 -2.30
C TYR A 48 -25.85 -9.43 -3.02
N SER A 49 -27.06 -9.96 -2.75
CA SER A 49 -27.59 -11.18 -3.37
C SER A 49 -26.63 -12.38 -3.28
N CYS A 50 -26.08 -12.61 -2.09
CA CYS A 50 -25.14 -13.71 -1.83
C CYS A 50 -25.69 -14.69 -0.77
N PRO A 51 -25.20 -15.94 -0.72
CA PRO A 51 -25.52 -16.89 0.35
C PRO A 51 -25.25 -16.32 1.74
N LEU A 52 -26.06 -16.72 2.72
CA LEU A 52 -25.95 -16.26 4.09
C LEU A 52 -24.56 -16.53 4.68
N GLU A 53 -23.98 -17.67 4.32
CA GLU A 53 -22.66 -18.09 4.79
C GLU A 53 -21.54 -17.15 4.31
N ILE A 54 -21.61 -16.70 3.06
CA ILE A 54 -20.69 -15.69 2.51
C ILE A 54 -20.89 -14.36 3.22
N ALA A 55 -22.16 -13.97 3.45
CA ALA A 55 -22.50 -12.74 4.15
C ALA A 55 -21.93 -12.71 5.58
N MET A 56 -21.99 -13.83 6.32
CA MET A 56 -21.44 -13.94 7.67
C MET A 56 -19.92 -13.72 7.71
N VAL A 57 -19.19 -14.31 6.76
CA VAL A 57 -17.73 -14.12 6.68
C VAL A 57 -17.39 -12.70 6.23
N ALA A 58 -18.11 -12.16 5.24
CA ALA A 58 -17.92 -10.78 4.78
C ALA A 58 -18.16 -9.76 5.90
N TYR A 59 -19.14 -9.99 6.77
CA TYR A 59 -19.37 -9.17 7.96
C TYR A 59 -18.15 -9.15 8.88
N ILE A 60 -17.55 -10.31 9.16
CA ILE A 60 -16.36 -10.42 10.02
C ILE A 60 -15.16 -9.68 9.42
N ILE A 61 -14.90 -9.88 8.13
CA ILE A 61 -13.81 -9.19 7.40
C ILE A 61 -13.99 -7.66 7.45
N SER A 62 -15.23 -7.20 7.32
CA SER A 62 -15.58 -5.78 7.43
C SER A 62 -15.40 -5.25 8.85
N MET A 63 -15.81 -6.01 9.87
CA MET A 63 -15.59 -5.68 11.28
C MET A 63 -14.10 -5.58 11.63
N ASP A 64 -13.27 -6.43 11.03
CA ASP A 64 -11.80 -6.40 11.19
C ASP A 64 -11.14 -5.26 10.40
N SER A 65 -11.92 -4.43 9.72
CA SER A 65 -11.45 -3.28 8.94
C SER A 65 -10.45 -3.67 7.85
N ILE A 66 -10.59 -4.88 7.29
CA ILE A 66 -9.71 -5.39 6.21
C ILE A 66 -10.17 -4.85 4.86
N MET A 67 -11.47 -4.94 4.58
CA MET A 67 -12.15 -4.41 3.39
C MET A 67 -13.65 -4.29 3.64
N SER A 68 -14.40 -3.64 2.75
CA SER A 68 -15.85 -3.51 2.90
C SER A 68 -16.58 -4.83 2.64
N GLU A 69 -17.80 -4.97 3.20
CA GLU A 69 -18.70 -6.12 2.94
C GLU A 69 -18.86 -6.38 1.43
N ARG A 70 -19.06 -5.32 0.65
CA ARG A 70 -19.23 -5.39 -0.81
C ARG A 70 -18.01 -5.98 -1.50
N GLU A 71 -16.81 -5.54 -1.12
CA GLU A 71 -15.56 -6.02 -1.72
C GLU A 71 -15.31 -7.49 -1.36
N ALA A 72 -15.53 -7.86 -0.09
CA ALA A 72 -15.37 -9.24 0.36
C ALA A 72 -16.33 -10.19 -0.37
N VAL A 73 -17.62 -9.82 -0.49
CA VAL A 73 -18.60 -10.60 -1.24
C VAL A 73 -18.21 -10.70 -2.71
N ALA A 74 -17.78 -9.60 -3.34
CA ALA A 74 -17.40 -9.60 -4.75
C ALA A 74 -16.19 -10.52 -5.03
N LEU A 75 -15.18 -10.52 -4.16
CA LEU A 75 -14.00 -11.39 -4.31
C LEU A 75 -14.36 -12.87 -4.12
N MET A 76 -15.15 -13.21 -3.11
CA MET A 76 -15.62 -14.59 -2.91
C MET A 76 -16.49 -15.06 -4.08
N ALA A 77 -17.36 -14.19 -4.61
CA ALA A 77 -18.18 -14.49 -5.78
C ALA A 77 -17.33 -14.71 -7.03
N SER A 78 -16.27 -13.91 -7.23
CA SER A 78 -15.34 -14.07 -8.34
C SER A 78 -14.62 -15.43 -8.31
N GLU A 79 -14.27 -15.94 -7.13
CA GLU A 79 -13.67 -17.28 -7.03
C GLU A 79 -14.69 -18.40 -7.32
N LEU A 80 -15.96 -18.23 -6.91
CA LEU A 80 -17.02 -19.18 -7.29
C LEU A 80 -17.24 -19.20 -8.81
N GLU A 81 -17.23 -18.03 -9.45
CA GLU A 81 -17.33 -17.89 -10.90
C GLU A 81 -16.13 -18.56 -11.59
N ARG A 82 -14.90 -18.28 -11.15
CA ARG A 82 -13.69 -18.95 -11.67
C ARG A 82 -13.81 -20.47 -11.58
N ARG A 83 -14.23 -21.01 -10.42
CA ARG A 83 -14.44 -22.47 -10.25
C ARG A 83 -15.43 -23.01 -11.27
N SER A 84 -16.53 -22.30 -11.49
CA SER A 84 -17.51 -22.66 -12.53
C SER A 84 -16.88 -22.70 -13.92
N GLU A 85 -16.09 -21.69 -14.28
CA GLU A 85 -15.41 -21.59 -15.59
C GLU A 85 -14.40 -22.71 -15.83
N VAL A 86 -13.65 -23.13 -14.80
CA VAL A 86 -12.67 -24.24 -14.90
C VAL A 86 -13.30 -25.63 -14.71
N GLY A 87 -14.62 -25.70 -14.63
CA GLY A 87 -15.38 -26.94 -14.46
C GLY A 87 -15.17 -27.62 -13.10
N GLU A 88 -14.83 -26.84 -12.07
CA GLU A 88 -14.80 -27.29 -10.68
C GLU A 88 -16.20 -27.21 -10.06
N ALA A 89 -16.45 -28.06 -9.06
CA ALA A 89 -17.74 -28.09 -8.38
C ALA A 89 -17.96 -26.80 -7.57
N VAL A 90 -19.02 -26.07 -7.90
CA VAL A 90 -19.46 -24.91 -7.12
C VAL A 90 -20.27 -25.41 -5.92
N PRO A 91 -19.90 -25.06 -4.68
CA PRO A 91 -20.64 -25.49 -3.49
C PRO A 91 -22.07 -24.92 -3.53
N ASN A 92 -23.05 -25.79 -3.31
CA ASN A 92 -24.49 -25.45 -3.33
C ASN A 92 -25.24 -25.85 -2.05
N LEU A 93 -24.59 -26.62 -1.17
CA LEU A 93 -25.13 -26.96 0.15
C LEU A 93 -24.60 -25.95 1.18
N PRO A 94 -25.45 -25.43 2.09
CA PRO A 94 -25.07 -24.47 3.13
C PRO A 94 -23.75 -24.79 3.83
N GLY A 95 -23.56 -26.03 4.29
CA GLY A 95 -22.32 -26.44 4.95
C GLY A 95 -21.08 -26.34 4.06
N ASN A 96 -21.20 -26.64 2.77
CA ASN A 96 -20.09 -26.55 1.81
C ASN A 96 -19.82 -25.08 1.42
N VAL A 97 -20.86 -24.25 1.34
CA VAL A 97 -20.72 -22.81 1.09
C VAL A 97 -20.03 -22.14 2.29
N MET A 98 -20.37 -22.54 3.52
CA MET A 98 -19.69 -22.07 4.72
C MET A 98 -18.21 -22.46 4.72
N GLU A 99 -17.89 -23.72 4.43
CA GLU A 99 -16.49 -24.16 4.37
C GLU A 99 -15.70 -23.38 3.31
N PHE A 100 -16.28 -23.20 2.13
CA PHE A 100 -15.71 -22.34 1.09
C PHE A 100 -15.49 -20.90 1.59
N ALA A 101 -16.51 -20.29 2.19
CA ALA A 101 -16.44 -18.92 2.67
C ALA A 101 -15.37 -18.76 3.76
N LEU A 102 -15.19 -19.74 4.65
CA LEU A 102 -14.14 -19.73 5.67
C LEU A 102 -12.73 -19.83 5.06
N LEU A 103 -12.54 -20.74 4.10
CA LEU A 103 -11.26 -20.91 3.41
C LEU A 103 -10.89 -19.66 2.60
N GLU A 104 -11.85 -19.09 1.88
CA GLU A 104 -11.61 -17.89 1.10
C GLU A 104 -11.47 -16.65 1.98
N GLY A 105 -12.29 -16.53 3.03
CA GLY A 105 -12.18 -15.46 4.01
C GLY A 105 -10.82 -15.42 4.70
N ARG A 106 -10.22 -16.59 4.97
CA ARG A 106 -8.83 -16.70 5.45
C ARG A 106 -7.83 -16.11 4.43
N TRP A 107 -7.96 -16.46 3.15
CA TRP A 107 -7.10 -15.93 2.10
C TRP A 107 -7.25 -14.42 1.94
N LEU A 108 -8.48 -13.91 1.91
CA LEU A 108 -8.75 -12.47 1.86
C LEU A 108 -8.14 -11.74 3.06
N SER A 109 -8.30 -12.29 4.26
CA SER A 109 -7.76 -11.71 5.50
C SER A 109 -6.24 -11.64 5.48
N HIS A 110 -5.58 -12.68 4.98
CA HIS A 110 -4.13 -12.72 4.83
C HIS A 110 -3.63 -11.74 3.76
N LEU A 111 -4.15 -11.85 2.53
CA LEU A 111 -3.69 -11.07 1.37
C LEU A 111 -3.90 -9.57 1.56
N TYR A 112 -5.10 -9.17 2.01
CA TYR A 112 -5.46 -7.76 2.20
C TYR A 112 -5.06 -7.21 3.58
N GLY A 113 -4.59 -8.07 4.48
CA GLY A 113 -4.10 -7.74 5.82
C GLY A 113 -2.59 -7.88 5.97
N GLN A 114 -2.15 -8.95 6.62
CA GLN A 114 -0.76 -9.16 7.07
C GLN A 114 0.24 -9.23 5.92
N PHE A 115 -0.09 -9.92 4.83
CA PHE A 115 0.79 -10.06 3.67
C PHE A 115 1.13 -8.71 3.07
N ASN A 116 0.10 -7.91 2.74
CA ASN A 116 0.30 -6.59 2.14
C ASN A 116 1.17 -5.68 3.01
N ARG A 117 0.89 -5.61 4.32
CA ARG A 117 1.70 -4.81 5.27
C ARG A 117 3.16 -5.27 5.32
N THR A 118 3.40 -6.59 5.28
CA THR A 118 4.75 -7.17 5.33
C THR A 118 5.53 -6.84 4.06
N ILE A 119 4.92 -7.04 2.90
CA ILE A 119 5.55 -6.79 1.60
C ILE A 119 5.81 -5.30 1.40
N GLU A 120 4.87 -4.41 1.73
CA GLU A 120 5.08 -2.94 1.67
C GLU A 120 6.33 -2.51 2.48
N LYS A 121 6.49 -3.06 3.70
CA LYS A 121 7.65 -2.77 4.55
C LYS A 121 8.96 -3.27 3.94
N GLN A 122 8.97 -4.47 3.36
CA GLN A 122 10.17 -5.07 2.78
C GLN A 122 10.55 -4.42 1.44
N VAL A 123 9.56 -4.04 0.62
CA VAL A 123 9.77 -3.34 -0.66
C VAL A 123 10.35 -1.96 -0.47
N ARG A 124 10.05 -1.26 0.64
CA ARG A 124 10.69 0.02 0.96
C ARG A 124 12.22 -0.10 1.02
N ASN A 125 12.75 -1.14 1.64
CA ASN A 125 14.20 -1.35 1.73
C ASN A 125 14.80 -1.62 0.35
N LEU A 126 14.16 -2.48 -0.43
CA LEU A 126 14.57 -2.78 -1.80
C LEU A 126 14.53 -1.53 -2.70
N ALA A 127 13.51 -0.69 -2.55
CA ALA A 127 13.37 0.55 -3.31
C ALA A 127 14.50 1.54 -3.02
N ASN A 128 15.12 1.53 -1.83
CA ASN A 128 16.29 2.36 -1.54
C ASN A 128 17.54 1.86 -2.28
N GLU A 129 17.73 0.54 -2.34
CA GLU A 129 18.85 -0.09 -3.07
C GLU A 129 18.72 0.12 -4.59
N GLU A 130 17.49 0.04 -5.10
CA GLU A 130 17.15 0.29 -6.51
C GLU A 130 16.98 1.78 -6.85
N GLY A 131 16.70 2.67 -5.90
CA GLY A 131 16.43 4.10 -6.15
C GLY A 131 17.67 4.92 -6.48
N SER A 132 18.85 4.44 -6.07
CA SER A 132 20.14 5.02 -6.42
C SER A 132 20.66 4.56 -7.81
N PHE A 133 19.81 3.92 -8.62
CA PHE A 133 20.14 3.19 -9.86
C PHE A 133 20.05 4.06 -11.14
N SER A 134 20.17 5.39 -11.03
CA SER A 134 19.88 6.33 -12.13
C SER A 134 21.11 6.81 -12.93
N SER A 135 22.20 6.04 -13.01
CA SER A 135 23.36 6.43 -13.84
C SER A 135 24.03 5.23 -14.50
N ASP A 136 24.61 5.46 -15.69
CA ASP A 136 25.18 4.47 -16.64
C ASP A 136 26.35 3.60 -16.12
N ASP A 137 26.70 3.72 -14.83
CA ASP A 137 27.80 3.01 -14.19
C ASP A 137 27.37 2.25 -12.92
N VAL A 138 26.58 1.20 -13.13
CA VAL A 138 26.24 0.25 -12.06
C VAL A 138 27.44 -0.68 -11.83
N GLY A 139 28.09 -0.53 -10.68
CA GLY A 139 29.14 -1.45 -10.24
C GLY A 139 28.62 -2.87 -10.04
N VAL A 140 29.47 -3.85 -10.35
CA VAL A 140 29.16 -5.30 -10.31
C VAL A 140 28.64 -5.74 -8.94
N GLU A 141 29.30 -5.31 -7.86
CA GLU A 141 28.92 -5.65 -6.48
C GLU A 141 27.50 -5.16 -6.15
N ARG A 142 27.15 -3.97 -6.64
CA ARG A 142 25.84 -3.39 -6.42
C ARG A 142 24.76 -4.12 -7.23
N ALA A 143 25.05 -4.51 -8.47
CA ALA A 143 24.15 -5.36 -9.24
C ALA A 143 23.89 -6.69 -8.52
N LEU A 144 24.94 -7.35 -8.02
CA LEU A 144 24.82 -8.58 -7.23
C LEU A 144 24.00 -8.39 -5.95
N SER A 145 24.20 -7.28 -5.22
CA SER A 145 23.41 -6.94 -4.04
C SER A 145 21.92 -6.82 -4.37
N ILE A 146 21.57 -6.09 -5.43
CA ILE A 146 20.16 -5.92 -5.85
C ILE A 146 19.56 -7.26 -6.27
N ILE A 147 20.30 -8.08 -7.04
CA ILE A 147 19.84 -9.41 -7.45
C ILE A 147 19.57 -10.27 -6.21
N ALA A 148 20.49 -10.29 -5.24
CA ALA A 148 20.36 -11.05 -4.01
C ALA A 148 19.15 -10.56 -3.19
N ALA A 149 18.99 -9.25 -3.01
CA ALA A 149 17.87 -8.67 -2.28
C ALA A 149 16.51 -8.98 -2.94
N ARG A 150 16.40 -8.81 -4.26
CA ARG A 150 15.19 -9.18 -5.02
C ARG A 150 14.89 -10.67 -4.93
N THR A 151 15.91 -11.51 -5.10
CA THR A 151 15.76 -12.97 -5.04
C THR A 151 15.32 -13.41 -3.66
N LYS A 152 15.96 -12.92 -2.61
CA LYS A 152 15.58 -13.20 -1.24
C LYS A 152 14.12 -12.82 -1.00
N LEU A 153 13.73 -11.58 -1.34
CA LEU A 153 12.37 -11.13 -1.08
C LEU A 153 11.32 -11.91 -1.89
N ALA A 154 11.54 -12.09 -3.20
CA ALA A 154 10.61 -12.81 -4.06
C ALA A 154 10.49 -14.28 -3.66
N GLU A 155 11.60 -14.98 -3.40
CA GLU A 155 11.61 -16.43 -3.19
C GLU A 155 11.37 -16.84 -1.74
N THR A 156 11.64 -15.98 -0.75
CA THR A 156 11.39 -16.32 0.66
C THR A 156 10.13 -15.71 1.24
N ALA A 157 9.59 -14.63 0.66
CA ALA A 157 8.39 -13.97 1.20
C ALA A 157 7.15 -14.10 0.31
N ILE A 158 7.31 -14.09 -1.01
CA ILE A 158 6.17 -14.12 -1.94
C ILE A 158 5.93 -15.54 -2.46
N LEU A 159 6.97 -16.21 -2.95
CA LEU A 159 6.87 -17.55 -3.55
C LEU A 159 6.19 -18.59 -2.64
N PRO A 160 6.49 -18.69 -1.33
CA PRO A 160 5.82 -19.67 -0.47
C PRO A 160 4.31 -19.44 -0.39
N VAL A 161 3.87 -18.17 -0.42
CA VAL A 161 2.46 -17.80 -0.36
C VAL A 161 1.77 -18.09 -1.70
N VAL A 162 2.44 -17.78 -2.82
CA VAL A 162 1.96 -18.12 -4.17
C VAL A 162 1.80 -19.63 -4.35
N ASP A 163 2.78 -20.41 -3.91
CA ASP A 163 2.73 -21.88 -3.99
C ASP A 163 1.56 -22.46 -3.19
N GLU A 164 1.31 -21.99 -1.97
CA GLU A 164 0.16 -22.45 -1.18
C GLU A 164 -1.17 -21.98 -1.79
N TRP A 165 -1.22 -20.77 -2.34
CA TRP A 165 -2.43 -20.26 -3.00
C TRP A 165 -2.81 -21.11 -4.21
N LEU A 166 -1.84 -21.43 -5.08
CA LEU A 166 -2.04 -22.30 -6.24
C LEU A 166 -2.49 -23.72 -5.86
N LYS A 167 -2.07 -24.23 -4.70
CA LYS A 167 -2.52 -25.55 -4.20
C LYS A 167 -3.98 -25.52 -3.73
N ASP A 168 -4.37 -24.47 -3.02
CA ASP A 168 -5.73 -24.32 -2.50
C ASP A 168 -6.74 -23.97 -3.61
N HIS A 169 -6.29 -23.28 -4.66
CA HIS A 169 -7.11 -22.85 -5.79
C HIS A 169 -6.92 -23.79 -6.97
N VAL A 170 -7.65 -24.90 -6.95
CA VAL A 170 -7.55 -25.96 -7.97
C VAL A 170 -7.71 -25.39 -9.39
N LYS A 171 -6.87 -25.87 -10.31
CA LYS A 171 -6.77 -25.44 -11.73
C LYS A 171 -6.54 -23.93 -11.92
N SER A 172 -6.11 -23.20 -10.89
CA SER A 172 -5.71 -21.82 -11.06
C SER A 172 -4.41 -21.72 -11.85
N THR A 173 -4.25 -20.59 -12.53
CA THR A 173 -3.12 -20.25 -13.37
C THR A 173 -2.29 -19.13 -12.72
N SER A 174 -1.11 -18.88 -13.27
CA SER A 174 -0.29 -17.75 -12.87
C SER A 174 -0.98 -16.39 -13.13
N SER A 175 -1.90 -16.32 -14.08
CA SER A 175 -2.73 -15.13 -14.33
C SER A 175 -3.72 -14.86 -13.18
N ASP A 176 -4.33 -15.91 -12.63
CA ASP A 176 -5.23 -15.80 -11.47
C ASP A 176 -4.48 -15.29 -10.24
N VAL A 177 -3.26 -15.79 -10.01
CA VAL A 177 -2.38 -15.30 -8.94
C VAL A 177 -2.06 -13.82 -9.12
N LEU A 178 -1.63 -13.43 -10.32
CA LEU A 178 -1.30 -12.03 -10.63
C LEU A 178 -2.50 -11.11 -10.40
N THR A 179 -3.71 -11.59 -10.70
CA THR A 179 -4.95 -10.86 -10.44
C THR A 179 -5.23 -10.75 -8.95
N ALA A 180 -5.32 -11.87 -8.22
CA ALA A 180 -5.65 -11.89 -6.79
C ALA A 180 -4.65 -11.07 -5.96
N PHE A 181 -3.35 -11.33 -6.12
CA PHE A 181 -2.30 -10.64 -5.37
C PHE A 181 -2.10 -9.21 -5.88
N GLY A 182 -2.18 -8.98 -7.19
CA GLY A 182 -2.03 -7.65 -7.77
C GLY A 182 -3.11 -6.69 -7.27
N LEU A 183 -4.36 -7.13 -7.20
CA LEU A 183 -5.47 -6.35 -6.62
C LEU A 183 -5.24 -6.05 -5.14
N ALA A 184 -4.84 -7.07 -4.35
CA ALA A 184 -4.58 -6.90 -2.92
C ALA A 184 -3.48 -5.88 -2.62
N VAL A 185 -2.39 -5.94 -3.40
CA VAL A 185 -1.19 -5.13 -3.20
C VAL A 185 -1.34 -3.71 -3.76
N THR A 186 -1.98 -3.55 -4.92
CA THR A 186 -2.08 -2.24 -5.58
C THR A 186 -3.35 -1.47 -5.22
N ARG A 187 -4.40 -2.17 -4.77
CA ARG A 187 -5.76 -1.65 -4.62
C ARG A 187 -6.35 -1.08 -5.93
N TRP A 188 -5.78 -1.45 -7.08
CA TRP A 188 -6.34 -1.09 -8.37
C TRP A 188 -7.62 -1.89 -8.63
N ASN A 189 -8.48 -1.38 -9.53
CA ASN A 189 -9.55 -2.20 -10.08
C ASN A 189 -9.00 -3.20 -11.11
N PRO A 190 -9.71 -4.30 -11.40
CA PRO A 190 -9.25 -5.35 -12.32
C PRO A 190 -8.84 -4.83 -13.70
N ASN A 191 -9.61 -3.90 -14.27
CA ASN A 191 -9.34 -3.33 -15.59
C ASN A 191 -8.02 -2.56 -15.63
N THR A 192 -7.72 -1.82 -14.56
CA THR A 192 -6.49 -1.04 -14.43
C THR A 192 -5.29 -1.97 -14.26
N LEU A 193 -5.43 -3.02 -13.45
CA LEU A 193 -4.39 -4.03 -13.28
C LEU A 193 -4.07 -4.71 -14.61
N ASN A 194 -5.09 -5.23 -15.31
CA ASN A 194 -4.92 -5.89 -16.60
C ASN A 194 -4.31 -4.96 -17.65
N GLY A 195 -4.76 -3.71 -17.72
CA GLY A 195 -4.21 -2.71 -18.65
C GLY A 195 -2.75 -2.33 -18.37
N ARG A 196 -2.28 -2.46 -17.12
CA ARG A 196 -0.91 -2.10 -16.71
C ARG A 196 0.05 -3.30 -16.62
N LEU A 197 -0.47 -4.52 -16.50
CA LEU A 197 0.33 -5.73 -16.25
C LEU A 197 1.45 -5.91 -17.28
N LEU A 198 1.12 -5.79 -18.57
CA LEU A 198 2.11 -5.92 -19.65
C LEU A 198 3.20 -4.84 -19.59
N HIS A 199 2.85 -3.61 -19.23
CA HIS A 199 3.82 -2.53 -19.07
C HIS A 199 4.76 -2.80 -17.88
N ILE A 200 4.20 -3.29 -16.77
CA ILE A 200 4.97 -3.65 -15.57
C ILE A 200 5.89 -4.85 -15.86
N GLN A 201 5.40 -5.87 -16.56
CA GLN A 201 6.21 -7.00 -17.01
C GLN A 201 7.41 -6.54 -17.85
N ARG A 202 7.20 -5.66 -18.84
CA ARG A 202 8.28 -5.10 -19.66
C ARG A 202 9.29 -4.31 -18.83
N ARG A 203 8.83 -3.53 -17.84
CA ARG A 203 9.72 -2.80 -16.92
C ARG A 203 10.53 -3.73 -16.02
N ASN A 204 9.92 -4.82 -15.54
CA ASN A 204 10.61 -5.83 -14.75
C ASN A 204 11.70 -6.54 -15.58
N GLN A 205 11.39 -6.91 -16.82
CA GLN A 205 12.39 -7.46 -17.74
C GLN A 205 13.51 -6.46 -18.04
N ALA A 206 13.18 -5.19 -18.28
CA ALA A 206 14.18 -4.14 -18.53
C ALA A 206 15.14 -3.99 -17.33
N LEU A 207 14.63 -4.02 -16.09
CA LEU A 207 15.45 -4.03 -14.88
C LEU A 207 16.44 -5.20 -14.86
N PHE A 208 15.97 -6.42 -15.13
CA PHE A 208 16.85 -7.59 -15.16
C PHE A 208 17.87 -7.55 -16.30
N ARG A 209 17.51 -7.03 -17.49
CA ARG A 209 18.46 -6.82 -18.59
C ARG A 209 19.55 -5.80 -18.22
N MET A 210 19.20 -4.73 -17.52
CA MET A 210 20.18 -3.76 -17.01
C MET A 210 21.12 -4.39 -15.96
N LEU A 211 20.58 -5.15 -15.02
CA LEU A 211 21.39 -5.87 -14.00
C LEU A 211 22.34 -6.88 -14.67
N ARG A 212 21.86 -7.61 -15.67
CA ARG A 212 22.68 -8.52 -16.48
C ARG A 212 23.84 -7.78 -17.16
N GLN A 213 23.57 -6.64 -17.80
CA GLN A 213 24.59 -5.85 -18.49
C GLN A 213 25.68 -5.35 -17.54
N ALA A 214 25.31 -4.97 -16.31
CA ALA A 214 26.27 -4.57 -15.28
C ALA A 214 27.21 -5.73 -14.89
N LEU A 215 26.69 -6.96 -14.82
CA LEU A 215 27.49 -8.15 -14.53
C LEU A 215 28.45 -8.54 -15.67
N THR A 216 28.06 -8.34 -16.93
CA THR A 216 28.92 -8.65 -18.10
C THR A 216 30.17 -7.76 -18.20
N LYS A 217 30.20 -6.62 -17.50
CA LYS A 217 31.38 -5.74 -17.42
C LYS A 217 32.47 -6.27 -16.46
N ALA A 218 32.18 -7.30 -15.67
CA ALA A 218 33.10 -7.87 -14.70
C ALA A 218 34.07 -8.89 -15.35
N SER A 219 35.24 -9.07 -14.74
CA SER A 219 36.15 -10.18 -15.06
C SER A 219 35.56 -11.54 -14.66
N ASP A 220 35.85 -12.58 -15.45
CA ASP A 220 35.31 -13.94 -15.32
C ASP A 220 35.36 -14.47 -13.87
N SER A 221 34.17 -14.70 -13.31
CA SER A 221 33.97 -15.31 -11.99
C SER A 221 32.78 -16.25 -12.07
N PHE A 222 32.95 -17.47 -11.55
CA PHE A 222 31.91 -18.49 -11.53
C PHE A 222 30.59 -17.99 -10.89
N THR A 223 30.69 -17.15 -9.85
CA THR A 223 29.52 -16.54 -9.19
C THR A 223 28.77 -15.58 -10.09
N ILE A 224 29.49 -14.85 -10.94
CA ILE A 224 28.92 -13.90 -11.90
C ILE A 224 28.23 -14.66 -13.03
N ASP A 225 28.85 -15.71 -13.56
CA ASP A 225 28.27 -16.57 -14.60
C ASP A 225 26.98 -17.24 -14.11
N ALA A 226 26.99 -17.77 -12.89
CA ALA A 226 25.80 -18.36 -12.27
C ALA A 226 24.67 -17.33 -12.08
N SER A 227 25.03 -16.10 -11.70
CA SER A 227 24.06 -15.01 -11.54
C SER A 227 23.47 -14.57 -12.88
N ILE A 228 24.29 -14.47 -13.93
CA ILE A 228 23.84 -14.16 -15.30
C ILE A 228 22.90 -15.26 -15.80
N ALA A 229 23.26 -16.54 -15.68
CA ALA A 229 22.41 -17.64 -16.11
C ALA A 229 21.05 -17.64 -15.40
N ARG A 230 21.04 -17.32 -14.10
CA ARG A 230 19.81 -17.21 -13.29
C ARG A 230 18.92 -16.05 -13.74
N ILE A 231 19.52 -14.91 -14.13
CA ILE A 231 18.79 -13.76 -14.69
C ILE A 231 18.25 -14.09 -16.07
N ASP A 232 19.04 -14.72 -16.95
CA ASP A 232 18.63 -15.08 -18.30
C ASP A 232 17.43 -16.04 -18.27
N GLN A 233 17.47 -17.03 -17.36
CA GLN A 233 16.32 -17.90 -17.12
C GLN A 233 15.09 -17.10 -16.66
N LEU A 234 15.26 -16.18 -15.69
CA LEU A 234 14.14 -15.39 -15.18
C LEU A 234 13.55 -14.45 -16.25
N ILE A 235 14.39 -13.86 -17.11
CA ILE A 235 13.94 -13.05 -18.24
C ILE A 235 13.11 -13.92 -19.19
N SER A 236 13.57 -15.12 -19.54
CA SER A 236 12.84 -16.06 -20.40
C SER A 236 11.51 -16.51 -19.78
N GLU A 237 11.48 -16.77 -18.47
CA GLU A 237 10.23 -17.10 -17.75
C GLU A 237 9.27 -15.90 -17.72
N LEU A 238 9.78 -14.67 -17.55
CA LEU A 238 9.00 -13.43 -17.63
C LEU A 238 8.56 -13.07 -19.06
N GLU A 239 9.05 -13.74 -20.10
CA GLU A 239 8.62 -13.55 -21.49
C GLU A 239 7.43 -14.43 -21.86
N GLN A 240 7.13 -15.45 -21.06
CA GLN A 240 5.96 -16.30 -21.25
C GLN A 240 4.65 -15.51 -21.07
N PRO A 241 3.54 -15.99 -21.67
CA PRO A 241 2.20 -15.51 -21.33
C PRO A 241 1.94 -15.57 -19.81
N PRO A 242 1.17 -14.63 -19.22
CA PRO A 242 0.89 -14.60 -17.78
C PRO A 242 0.37 -15.93 -17.22
N GLU A 243 -0.36 -16.70 -18.00
CA GLU A 243 -0.93 -18.00 -17.64
C GLU A 243 0.15 -19.09 -17.46
N ASP A 244 1.22 -19.01 -18.25
CA ASP A 244 2.30 -20.00 -18.35
C ASP A 244 3.56 -19.62 -17.56
N MET A 245 3.56 -18.46 -16.88
CA MET A 245 4.68 -18.03 -16.06
C MET A 245 4.93 -19.01 -14.90
N THR A 246 6.20 -19.21 -14.56
CA THR A 246 6.55 -20.00 -13.37
C THR A 246 6.15 -19.26 -12.09
N PRO A 247 5.84 -19.95 -10.98
CA PRO A 247 5.58 -19.31 -9.68
C PRO A 247 6.72 -18.38 -9.23
N ARG A 248 7.95 -18.72 -9.61
CA ARG A 248 9.14 -17.89 -9.39
C ARG A 248 9.07 -16.58 -10.16
N ALA A 249 8.77 -16.62 -11.46
CA ALA A 249 8.63 -15.42 -12.29
C ALA A 249 7.45 -14.54 -11.82
N VAL A 250 6.32 -15.16 -11.49
CA VAL A 250 5.16 -14.48 -10.89
C VAL A 250 5.56 -13.76 -9.60
N SER A 251 6.32 -14.41 -8.72
CA SER A 251 6.78 -13.80 -7.45
C SER A 251 7.66 -12.57 -7.69
N HIS A 252 8.56 -12.63 -8.66
CA HIS A 252 9.38 -11.47 -9.06
C HIS A 252 8.56 -10.37 -9.74
N LEU A 253 7.50 -10.71 -10.46
CA LEU A 253 6.59 -9.75 -11.08
C LEU A 253 5.71 -9.06 -10.05
N LEU A 254 5.10 -9.82 -9.12
CA LEU A 254 4.36 -9.29 -7.97
C LEU A 254 5.22 -8.33 -7.16
N LEU A 255 6.47 -8.71 -6.88
CA LEU A 255 7.43 -7.81 -6.21
C LEU A 255 7.62 -6.48 -6.96
N HIS A 256 7.58 -6.50 -8.29
CA HIS A 256 7.71 -5.29 -9.11
C HIS A 256 6.41 -4.46 -9.17
N ILE A 257 5.26 -5.11 -9.03
CA ILE A 257 3.93 -4.48 -9.02
C ILE A 257 3.68 -3.69 -7.74
N VAL A 258 4.27 -4.11 -6.61
CA VAL A 258 4.10 -3.45 -5.31
C VAL A 258 4.36 -1.95 -5.45
N PRO A 259 3.38 -1.08 -5.09
CA PRO A 259 3.56 0.35 -5.13
C PRO A 259 4.80 0.74 -4.33
N ARG A 260 5.78 1.30 -5.04
CA ARG A 260 6.95 1.87 -4.39
C ARG A 260 6.46 3.16 -3.76
N GLN A 261 6.77 3.36 -2.49
CA GLN A 261 6.72 4.72 -1.94
C GLN A 261 7.74 5.52 -2.72
N THR A 262 7.27 6.31 -3.69
CA THR A 262 8.08 7.32 -4.35
C THR A 262 8.54 8.25 -3.25
N SER A 263 9.78 8.07 -2.82
CA SER A 263 10.54 9.14 -2.20
C SER A 263 10.55 10.26 -3.22
N GLY A 264 9.63 11.21 -3.08
CA GLY A 264 9.78 12.51 -3.73
C GLY A 264 11.18 13.03 -3.42
N ARG A 265 11.75 13.82 -4.32
CA ARG A 265 12.89 14.67 -4.00
C ARG A 265 12.41 15.70 -2.96
N GLY A 266 12.40 15.30 -1.70
CA GLY A 266 11.86 16.05 -0.57
C GLY A 266 11.98 15.17 0.68
N ASP A 267 12.40 15.75 1.77
CA ASP A 267 13.12 15.07 2.85
C ASP A 267 12.40 13.88 3.53
N LYS A 268 13.23 12.92 3.95
CA LYS A 268 12.86 11.66 4.59
C LYS A 268 12.35 11.90 6.02
N SER A 269 11.13 12.39 6.17
CA SER A 269 10.45 12.41 7.47
C SER A 269 9.67 11.11 7.72
N GLN A 270 9.93 10.44 8.85
CA GLN A 270 9.16 9.28 9.33
C GLN A 270 7.69 9.60 9.66
N TYR A 271 7.31 10.88 9.63
CA TYR A 271 5.99 11.36 10.06
C TYR A 271 5.01 11.59 8.91
N VAL A 272 5.46 11.50 7.66
CA VAL A 272 4.60 11.62 6.48
C VAL A 272 4.47 10.25 5.82
N SER A 273 3.26 9.67 5.91
CA SER A 273 2.87 8.63 4.97
C SER A 273 2.49 9.32 3.66
N VAL A 274 3.33 9.18 2.64
CA VAL A 274 2.90 9.45 1.27
C VAL A 274 1.89 8.35 0.95
N GLY A 275 0.61 8.67 1.13
CA GLY A 275 -0.47 7.81 0.69
C GLY A 275 -0.37 7.62 -0.83
N THR A 276 -0.62 6.41 -1.29
CA THR A 276 -0.89 6.12 -2.70
C THR A 276 -1.88 7.14 -3.25
N ALA A 277 -1.63 7.63 -4.48
CA ALA A 277 -2.57 8.48 -5.21
C ALA A 277 -4.00 7.94 -5.06
N SER A 278 -4.86 8.69 -4.38
CA SER A 278 -6.26 8.34 -4.20
C SER A 278 -6.93 8.46 -5.57
N THR A 279 -7.27 7.34 -6.20
CA THR A 279 -8.04 7.32 -7.45
C THR A 279 -9.51 7.58 -7.14
N ARG A 280 -9.87 8.80 -6.74
CA ARG A 280 -11.28 9.19 -6.62
C ARG A 280 -11.72 9.90 -7.90
N GLY A 281 -12.35 9.16 -8.81
CA GLY A 281 -13.06 9.72 -9.97
C GLY A 281 -12.27 9.83 -11.28
N ASN A 282 -11.53 8.79 -11.69
CA ASN A 282 -10.84 8.71 -12.99
C ASN A 282 -9.84 9.84 -13.30
N LYS A 283 -9.44 10.62 -12.29
CA LYS A 283 -8.34 11.58 -12.39
C LYS A 283 -7.33 11.22 -11.31
N ALA A 284 -6.09 10.96 -11.71
CA ALA A 284 -4.99 10.89 -10.77
C ALA A 284 -4.86 12.28 -10.12
N GLU A 285 -4.93 12.35 -8.79
CA GLU A 285 -4.57 13.57 -8.06
C GLU A 285 -3.09 13.91 -8.38
N PRO A 286 -2.73 15.20 -8.50
CA PRO A 286 -1.34 15.60 -8.72
C PRO A 286 -0.45 15.11 -7.57
N ASP A 287 0.81 14.79 -7.88
CA ASP A 287 1.78 14.30 -6.91
C ASP A 287 1.94 15.31 -5.75
N MET A 288 1.64 14.88 -4.52
CA MET A 288 1.90 15.68 -3.31
C MET A 288 3.39 15.56 -2.96
N SER A 289 4.12 16.65 -3.15
CA SER A 289 5.58 16.75 -3.08
C SER A 289 6.10 17.49 -1.84
N SER A 290 5.28 18.36 -1.25
CA SER A 290 5.61 19.25 -0.13
C SER A 290 4.64 19.06 1.05
N PRO A 291 5.07 19.26 2.31
CA PRO A 291 4.17 19.33 3.47
C PRO A 291 2.98 20.27 3.26
N PHE A 292 3.16 21.33 2.48
CA PHE A 292 2.11 22.30 2.16
C PHE A 292 1.09 21.79 1.14
N ASP A 293 1.46 20.84 0.26
CA ASP A 293 0.50 20.17 -0.64
C ASP A 293 -0.52 19.35 0.17
N PHE A 294 -0.05 18.70 1.24
CA PHE A 294 -0.91 17.98 2.18
C PHE A 294 -1.79 18.95 2.99
N LEU A 295 -1.21 20.06 3.45
CA LEU A 295 -1.96 21.08 4.19
C LEU A 295 -3.09 21.68 3.34
N GLU A 296 -2.80 22.04 2.09
CA GLU A 296 -3.78 22.56 1.14
C GLU A 296 -4.94 21.57 0.91
N ARG A 297 -4.61 20.30 0.65
CA ARG A 297 -5.60 19.23 0.50
C ARG A 297 -6.44 19.08 1.77
N ASP A 298 -5.80 19.02 2.93
CA ASP A 298 -6.47 18.79 4.20
C ASP A 298 -7.38 19.97 4.57
N VAL A 299 -7.01 21.21 4.25
CA VAL A 299 -7.89 22.39 4.32
C VAL A 299 -9.08 22.25 3.37
N LYS A 300 -8.87 21.90 2.10
CA LYS A 300 -9.98 21.68 1.15
C LYS A 300 -10.94 20.56 1.60
N LEU A 301 -10.41 19.50 2.22
CA LEU A 301 -11.21 18.39 2.75
C LEU A 301 -11.97 18.76 4.03
N ALA A 302 -11.34 19.53 4.91
CA ALA A 302 -11.93 19.95 6.18
C ALA A 302 -13.17 20.83 5.98
N LYS A 303 -13.28 21.56 4.87
CA LYS A 303 -14.50 22.31 4.49
C LYS A 303 -15.76 21.43 4.45
N ARG A 304 -15.63 20.12 4.24
CA ARG A 304 -16.77 19.17 4.20
C ARG A 304 -17.22 18.68 5.58
N ARG A 305 -16.42 18.93 6.62
CA ARG A 305 -16.72 18.60 8.02
C ARG A 305 -17.37 19.80 8.72
N LYS A 306 -18.01 19.60 9.86
CA LYS A 306 -18.66 20.67 10.66
C LYS A 306 -18.21 20.64 12.13
N GLY A 307 -18.23 21.79 12.79
CA GLY A 307 -17.98 21.95 14.23
C GLY A 307 -16.66 21.34 14.72
N ASP A 308 -16.70 20.71 15.89
CA ASP A 308 -15.54 20.13 16.61
C ASP A 308 -14.76 19.09 15.79
N GLU A 309 -15.43 18.42 14.85
CA GLU A 309 -14.79 17.45 13.96
C GLU A 309 -13.85 18.14 12.96
N ARG A 310 -14.26 19.31 12.45
CA ARG A 310 -13.41 20.14 11.57
C ARG A 310 -12.21 20.68 12.34
N GLU A 311 -12.45 21.17 13.56
CA GLU A 311 -11.41 21.70 14.43
C GLU A 311 -10.35 20.65 14.77
N SER A 312 -10.80 19.49 15.29
CA SER A 312 -9.90 18.41 15.68
C SER A 312 -9.09 17.89 14.50
N TYR A 313 -9.75 17.72 13.34
CA TYR A 313 -9.10 17.28 12.11
C TYR A 313 -8.03 18.26 11.66
N LEU A 314 -8.33 19.56 11.60
CA LEU A 314 -7.36 20.56 11.13
C LEU A 314 -6.19 20.71 12.10
N LYS A 315 -6.45 20.80 13.41
CA LYS A 315 -5.39 20.92 14.42
C LYS A 315 -4.43 19.73 14.37
N GLU A 316 -4.93 18.51 14.20
CA GLU A 316 -4.10 17.32 14.05
C GLU A 316 -3.19 17.39 12.80
N ARG A 317 -3.72 17.86 11.67
CA ARG A 317 -2.96 17.95 10.40
C ARG A 317 -1.94 19.07 10.40
N ILE A 318 -2.31 20.23 10.93
CA ILE A 318 -1.40 21.36 11.13
C ILE A 318 -0.25 20.97 12.06
N ALA A 319 -0.53 20.26 13.16
CA ALA A 319 0.50 19.79 14.09
C ALA A 319 1.51 18.85 13.41
N ARG A 320 1.07 18.03 12.47
CA ARG A 320 1.96 17.17 11.67
C ARG A 320 2.86 17.97 10.75
N VAL A 321 2.33 18.99 10.07
CA VAL A 321 3.13 19.87 9.20
C VAL A 321 4.18 20.63 10.01
N ILE A 322 3.78 21.24 11.13
CA ILE A 322 4.72 21.96 12.03
C ILE A 322 5.80 21.02 12.56
N LYS A 323 5.45 19.78 12.93
CA LYS A 323 6.43 18.79 13.39
C LYS A 323 7.45 18.41 12.31
N VAL A 324 7.02 18.37 11.04
CA VAL A 324 7.91 18.13 9.90
C VAL A 324 8.87 19.30 9.70
N LEU A 325 8.37 20.53 9.69
CA LEU A 325 9.21 21.72 9.54
C LEU A 325 10.24 21.84 10.69
N LYS A 326 9.84 21.52 11.93
CA LYS A 326 10.77 21.46 13.07
C LYS A 326 11.84 20.36 12.91
N TYR A 327 11.54 19.29 12.21
CA TYR A 327 12.51 18.23 11.90
C TYR A 327 13.52 18.67 10.83
N GLU A 328 13.15 19.63 9.99
CA GLU A 328 14.01 20.31 9.00
C GLU A 328 14.78 21.49 9.63
N ASP A 329 14.98 21.48 10.95
CA ASP A 329 15.69 22.50 11.74
C ASP A 329 15.08 23.93 11.68
N HIS A 330 13.80 24.06 11.30
CA HIS A 330 13.10 25.35 11.38
C HIS A 330 12.65 25.69 12.81
N THR A 331 12.75 26.98 13.17
CA THR A 331 12.19 27.43 14.45
C THR A 331 10.66 27.43 14.41
N VAL A 332 10.01 27.42 15.58
CA VAL A 332 8.54 27.47 15.66
C VAL A 332 7.97 28.70 14.93
N ILE A 333 8.68 29.83 14.98
CA ILE A 333 8.28 31.06 14.30
C ILE A 333 8.38 30.89 12.78
N ASP A 334 9.48 30.29 12.30
CA ASP A 334 9.68 30.02 10.87
C ASP A 334 8.61 29.05 10.35
N CYS A 335 8.24 28.04 11.14
CA CYS A 335 7.19 27.09 10.79
C CYS A 335 5.85 27.78 10.55
N ILE A 336 5.47 28.73 11.42
CA ILE A 336 4.23 29.52 11.28
C ILE A 336 4.32 30.40 10.04
N GLU A 337 5.43 31.13 9.89
CA GLU A 337 5.63 32.04 8.75
C GLU A 337 5.55 31.31 7.41
N MET A 338 6.19 30.14 7.30
CA MET A 338 6.12 29.30 6.10
C MET A 338 4.70 28.77 5.85
N CYS A 339 4.01 28.29 6.89
CA CYS A 339 2.61 27.83 6.75
C CYS A 339 1.68 28.95 6.25
N LEU A 340 1.80 30.15 6.81
CA LEU A 340 0.93 31.27 6.45
C LEU A 340 1.20 31.77 5.02
N LYS A 341 2.48 31.88 4.62
CA LYS A 341 2.87 32.28 3.26
C LYS A 341 2.37 31.29 2.22
N GLU A 342 2.60 30.00 2.44
CA GLU A 342 2.16 28.94 1.53
C GLU A 342 0.63 28.88 1.43
N LEU A 343 -0.09 29.06 2.56
CA LEU A 343 -1.55 29.14 2.52
C LEU A 343 -2.04 30.39 1.78
N GLN A 344 -1.38 31.54 1.96
CA GLN A 344 -1.71 32.76 1.22
C GLN A 344 -1.53 32.57 -0.29
N ASP A 345 -0.39 32.03 -0.71
CA ASP A 345 -0.06 31.82 -2.12
C ASP A 345 -1.00 30.80 -2.78
N ARG A 346 -1.29 29.69 -2.08
CA ARG A 346 -2.09 28.57 -2.64
C ARG A 346 -3.59 28.81 -2.65
N PHE A 347 -4.10 29.67 -1.78
CA PHE A 347 -5.51 30.06 -1.74
C PHE A 347 -5.78 31.46 -2.31
N ASP A 348 -4.77 32.07 -2.96
CA ASP A 348 -4.84 33.37 -3.65
C ASP A 348 -5.34 34.50 -2.73
N LEU A 349 -4.82 34.56 -1.49
CA LEU A 349 -5.23 35.52 -0.45
C LEU A 349 -4.36 36.79 -0.45
N GLN A 350 -4.17 37.42 -1.60
CA GLN A 350 -3.20 38.51 -1.78
C GLN A 350 -3.52 39.80 -0.98
N ASP A 351 -4.75 39.93 -0.48
CA ASP A 351 -5.21 41.11 0.28
C ASP A 351 -4.81 41.07 1.77
N ILE A 352 -4.21 39.98 2.26
CA ILE A 352 -3.89 39.80 3.67
C ILE A 352 -2.43 40.20 3.95
N LEU A 353 -2.23 41.23 4.77
CA LEU A 353 -0.90 41.63 5.24
C LEU A 353 -0.40 40.67 6.34
N LEU A 354 0.28 39.59 5.93
CA LEU A 354 0.83 38.57 6.85
C LEU A 354 1.79 39.16 7.88
N ASP A 355 2.51 40.23 7.54
CA ASP A 355 3.45 40.90 8.45
C ASP A 355 2.76 41.43 9.71
N ASN A 356 1.51 41.87 9.62
CA ASN A 356 0.75 42.34 10.80
C ASN A 356 0.39 41.17 11.73
N ILE A 357 0.00 40.03 11.16
CA ILE A 357 -0.34 38.81 11.91
C ILE A 357 0.91 38.22 12.57
N LEU A 358 2.04 38.21 11.86
CA LEU A 358 3.30 37.68 12.37
C LEU A 358 3.91 38.60 13.44
N ASN A 359 3.91 39.91 13.23
CA ASN A 359 4.51 40.85 14.19
C ASN A 359 3.73 40.94 15.51
N SER A 360 2.40 40.84 15.49
CA SER A 360 1.59 40.82 16.72
C SER A 360 1.73 39.54 17.54
N ASN A 361 2.19 38.44 16.93
CA ASN A 361 2.24 37.12 17.57
C ASN A 361 3.67 36.60 17.85
N LYS A 362 4.70 37.20 17.23
CA LYS A 362 6.12 36.85 17.42
C LYS A 362 6.57 37.01 18.88
N ASP A 363 6.11 38.05 19.57
CA ASP A 363 6.48 38.30 20.97
C ASP A 363 5.77 37.33 21.93
N LEU A 364 4.50 37.02 21.67
CA LEU A 364 3.72 36.04 22.45
C LEU A 364 4.34 34.63 22.43
N ILE A 365 4.86 34.18 21.27
CA ILE A 365 5.49 32.87 21.14
C ILE A 365 6.86 32.83 21.83
N ARG A 366 7.62 33.93 21.80
CA ARG A 366 8.94 34.02 22.45
C ARG A 366 8.84 33.98 23.96
N GLU A 367 7.80 34.60 24.53
CA GLU A 367 7.55 34.66 25.97
C GLU A 367 6.86 33.39 26.52
N ALA A 368 6.20 32.60 25.66
CA ALA A 368 5.51 31.37 26.08
C ALA A 368 6.47 30.26 26.56
N PRO A 369 6.05 29.41 27.51
CA PRO A 369 6.79 28.21 27.92
C PRO A 369 7.06 27.26 26.74
N ALA A 370 8.24 26.64 26.70
CA ALA A 370 8.64 25.77 25.59
C ALA A 370 7.66 24.62 25.29
N ALA A 371 6.93 24.14 26.31
CA ALA A 371 5.91 23.10 26.17
C ALA A 371 4.61 23.57 25.48
N GLU A 372 4.35 24.87 25.45
CA GLU A 372 3.11 25.46 24.92
C GLU A 372 3.27 26.07 23.53
N ARG A 373 4.53 26.34 23.11
CA ARG A 373 4.84 26.98 21.82
C ARG A 373 4.32 26.21 20.62
N ASP A 374 4.37 24.87 20.67
CA ASP A 374 3.90 24.02 19.57
C ASP A 374 2.38 24.05 19.44
N LEU A 375 1.66 24.06 20.56
CA LEU A 375 0.20 24.16 20.58
C LEU A 375 -0.25 25.55 20.11
N MET A 376 0.45 26.61 20.52
CA MET A 376 0.20 27.97 20.05
C MET A 376 0.39 28.10 18.54
N ALA A 377 1.47 27.52 18.00
CA ALA A 377 1.73 27.54 16.57
C ALA A 377 0.62 26.85 15.76
N VAL A 378 0.13 25.70 16.25
CA VAL A 378 -1.00 24.99 15.64
C VAL A 378 -2.28 25.84 15.66
N ASN A 379 -2.58 26.47 16.78
CA ASN A 379 -3.77 27.31 16.92
C ASN A 379 -3.71 28.55 16.03
N MET A 380 -2.55 29.18 15.86
CA MET A 380 -2.40 30.36 15.00
C MET A 380 -2.62 30.04 13.52
N VAL A 381 -2.07 28.93 13.03
CA VAL A 381 -2.31 28.47 11.65
C VAL A 381 -3.78 28.07 11.47
N TYR A 382 -4.38 27.41 12.48
CA TYR A 382 -5.80 27.06 12.47
C TYR A 382 -6.72 28.28 12.41
N GLU A 383 -6.45 29.30 13.22
CA GLU A 383 -7.20 30.56 13.22
C GLU A 383 -7.10 31.28 11.87
N PHE A 384 -5.92 31.30 11.26
CA PHE A 384 -5.74 31.86 9.93
C PHE A 384 -6.58 31.12 8.88
N ILE A 385 -6.55 29.79 8.87
CA ILE A 385 -7.39 28.99 7.96
C ILE A 385 -8.88 29.32 8.17
N THR A 386 -9.31 29.40 9.43
CA THR A 386 -10.73 29.62 9.74
C THR A 386 -11.17 31.03 9.34
N LYS A 387 -10.41 32.07 9.71
CA LYS A 387 -10.75 33.47 9.43
C LYS A 387 -10.56 33.85 7.97
N SER A 388 -9.50 33.37 7.34
CA SER A 388 -9.06 33.86 6.03
C SER A 388 -9.42 32.95 4.85
N ILE A 389 -9.61 31.64 5.07
CA ILE A 389 -9.95 30.68 3.99
C ILE A 389 -11.43 30.27 4.03
N TYR A 390 -12.00 30.08 5.22
CA TYR A 390 -13.43 29.72 5.33
C TYR A 390 -14.36 30.92 5.49
N GLY A 391 -13.86 32.05 6.00
CA GLY A 391 -14.66 33.23 6.32
C GLY A 391 -15.51 33.02 7.59
N GLU A 392 -15.96 34.10 8.24
CA GLU A 392 -16.81 34.08 9.45
C GLU A 392 -18.26 33.60 9.19
N GLU A 393 -18.50 32.63 8.29
CA GLU A 393 -19.86 32.18 7.93
C GLU A 393 -20.33 30.89 8.63
N ASP A 394 -19.63 30.35 9.63
CA ASP A 394 -20.05 29.13 10.35
C ASP A 394 -20.30 29.35 11.86
N THR A 395 -20.61 30.58 12.28
CA THR A 395 -21.22 30.85 13.62
C THR A 395 -22.61 31.45 13.50
N ALA A 396 -23.50 30.82 12.75
CA ALA A 396 -24.95 30.99 12.90
C ALA A 396 -25.71 29.80 12.28
N GLU A 397 -26.53 29.17 13.13
CA GLU A 397 -27.50 28.05 12.92
C GLU A 397 -27.01 26.62 13.11
#